data_AF-A0A945FSI9-F1
#
_entry.id   AF-A0A945FSI9-F1
#
_cell.length_a   1.000
_cell.length_b   1.000
_cell.length_c   1.000
_cell.angle_alpha   90.00
_cell.angle_beta   90.00
_cell.angle_gamma   90.00
#
_symmetry.space_group_name_H-M   'P 1'
#
loop_
_entity.id
_entity.type
_entity.pdbx_description
1 polymer ?
#
loop_
_entity_poly.entity_id
_entity_poly.type
_entity_poly.pdbx_seq_one_letter_code
_entity_poly.pdbx_strand_id
1 'polypeptide(L)' 'GSLSMFVYQLVGGLRAGMGYCGTQTIEDLRRDARFIQVSAATVRESHPHDIAITHEAPNYTMDSDD' A
#
# COMPACT_ATOMS: atom_id res chain seq x y z
N GLY A 1 16.08 -3.26 -13.01
CA GLY A 1 16.29 -2.29 -11.90
C GLY A 1 17.10 -2.94 -10.78
N SER A 2 17.58 -2.15 -9.82
CA SER A 2 18.28 -2.69 -8.63
C SER A 2 17.28 -3.21 -7.61
N LEU A 3 17.54 -4.39 -7.04
CA LEU A 3 16.76 -4.97 -5.93
C LEU A 3 16.60 -3.99 -4.76
N SER A 4 17.65 -3.20 -4.48
CA SER A 4 17.64 -2.25 -3.36
C SER A 4 16.51 -1.22 -3.45
N MET A 5 16.18 -0.75 -4.65
CA MET A 5 15.12 0.25 -4.87
C MET A 5 13.74 -0.33 -4.60
N PHE A 6 13.53 -1.60 -4.96
CA PHE A 6 12.28 -2.30 -4.70
C PHE A 6 12.09 -2.57 -3.20
N VAL A 7 13.12 -3.09 -2.54
CA VAL A 7 13.11 -3.33 -1.08
C VAL A 7 12.86 -2.04 -0.30
N TYR A 8 13.41 -0.91 -0.76
CA TYR A 8 13.17 0.39 -0.13
C TYR A 8 11.67 0.75 -0.13
N GLN A 9 10.98 0.59 -1.25
CA GLN A 9 9.54 0.89 -1.34
C GLN A 9 8.71 -0.07 -0.49
N LEU A 10 9.04 -1.37 -0.49
CA LEU A 10 8.34 -2.36 0.34
C LEU A 10 8.47 -2.08 1.84
N VAL A 11 9.70 -1.86 2.32
CA VAL A 11 9.96 -1.58 3.73
C VAL A 11 9.40 -0.21 4.13
N GLY A 12 9.49 0.78 3.24
CA GLY A 12 8.89 2.10 3.43
C GLY A 12 7.37 2.03 3.60
N GLY A 13 6.69 1.30 2.71
CA GLY A 13 5.24 1.08 2.79
C GLY A 13 4.82 0.34 4.06
N LEU A 14 5.55 -0.72 4.44
CA LEU A 14 5.29 -1.46 5.69
C LEU A 14 5.39 -0.54 6.92
N ARG A 15 6.44 0.27 7.02
CA ARG A 15 6.64 1.19 8.14
C ARG A 15 5.58 2.29 8.18
N ALA A 16 5.17 2.81 7.03
CA ALA A 16 4.07 3.78 6.96
C ALA A 16 2.76 3.16 7.48
N GLY A 17 2.43 1.94 7.05
CA GLY A 17 1.28 1.18 7.56
C GLY A 17 1.35 0.94 9.07
N MET A 18 2.49 0.49 9.58
CA MET A 18 2.72 0.33 11.02
C MET A 18 2.52 1.62 11.80
N GLY A 19 2.91 2.77 11.23
CA GLY A 19 2.65 4.10 11.79
C GLY A 19 1.17 4.44 11.88
N TYR A 20 0.38 4.19 10.82
CA TYR A 20 -1.07 4.38 10.85
C TYR A 20 -1.77 3.47 11.86
N CYS A 21 -1.27 2.25 12.06
CA CYS A 21 -1.79 1.31 13.06
C CYS A 21 -1.26 1.58 14.48
N GLY A 22 -0.33 2.52 14.67
CA GLY A 22 0.26 2.80 15.99
C GLY A 22 1.09 1.66 16.56
N THR A 23 1.73 0.85 15.72
CA THR A 23 2.47 -0.36 16.11
C THR A 23 3.97 -0.20 15.92
N GLN A 24 4.76 -0.57 16.94
CA GLN A 24 6.22 -0.37 16.92
C GLN A 24 6.98 -1.58 16.36
N THR A 25 6.41 -2.78 16.49
CA THR A 25 7.00 -4.03 16.00
C THR A 25 6.05 -4.77 15.05
N ILE A 26 6.60 -5.71 14.27
CA ILE A 26 5.79 -6.59 13.41
C ILE A 26 4.83 -7.44 14.23
N GLU A 27 5.23 -7.87 15.43
CA GLU A 27 4.36 -8.65 16.30
C GLU A 27 3.20 -7.82 16.86
N ASP A 28 3.44 -6.55 17.20
CA ASP A 28 2.35 -5.64 17.58
C ASP A 28 1.40 -5.42 16.40
N LEU A 29 1.91 -5.23 15.17
CA LEU A 29 1.08 -5.12 13.98
C LEU A 29 0.20 -6.36 13.79
N ARG A 30 0.76 -7.56 13.92
CA ARG A 30 0.02 -8.82 13.76
C ARG A 30 -1.06 -9.01 14.82
N ARG A 31 -0.81 -8.57 16.06
CA ARG A 31 -1.74 -8.73 17.19
C ARG A 31 -2.81 -7.65 17.24
N ASP A 32 -2.43 -6.39 16.98
CA ASP A 32 -3.22 -5.22 17.35
C ASP A 32 -3.89 -4.55 16.12
N ALA A 33 -3.47 -4.86 14.89
CA ALA A 33 -4.12 -4.33 13.69
C ALA A 33 -5.57 -4.79 13.57
N ARG A 34 -6.42 -3.93 13.02
CA ARG A 34 -7.85 -4.18 12.80
C ARG A 34 -8.17 -4.05 11.33
N PHE A 35 -8.89 -5.04 10.82
CA PHE A 35 -9.41 -5.04 9.46
C PHE A 35 -10.91 -4.81 9.48
N ILE A 36 -11.40 -4.20 8.40
CA ILE A 36 -12.83 -4.09 8.11
C ILE A 36 -13.09 -4.64 6.72
N GLN A 37 -14.29 -5.17 6.50
CA GLN A 37 -14.71 -5.58 5.18
C GLN A 37 -15.12 -4.35 4.37
N VAL A 38 -14.71 -4.31 3.10
CA VAL A 38 -15.04 -3.22 2.18
C VAL A 38 -15.77 -3.75 0.95
N SER A 39 -16.51 -2.87 0.29
CA SER A 39 -17.23 -3.19 -0.95
C SER A 39 -16.33 -3.06 -2.18
N ALA A 40 -16.77 -3.58 -3.33
CA ALA A 40 -16.08 -3.37 -4.61
C ALA A 40 -15.98 -1.87 -4.99
N ALA A 41 -16.96 -1.05 -4.58
CA ALA A 41 -16.90 0.39 -4.79
C ALA A 41 -15.76 1.03 -3.99
N THR A 42 -15.58 0.60 -2.73
CA THR A 42 -14.47 1.07 -1.88
C THR A 42 -13.11 0.65 -2.41
N VAL A 43 -13.01 -0.52 -3.06
CA VAL A 43 -11.76 -0.92 -3.74
C VAL A 43 -11.43 0.11 -4.83
N ARG A 44 -12.36 0.41 -5.74
CA ARG A 44 -12.16 1.44 -6.78
C ARG A 44 -11.83 2.81 -6.20
N GLU A 45 -12.50 3.20 -5.12
CA GLU A 45 -12.24 4.46 -4.41
C GLU A 45 -10.83 4.51 -3.80
N SER A 46 -10.32 3.40 -3.30
CA SER A 46 -8.99 3.35 -2.65
C SER A 46 -7.84 3.48 -3.65
N HIS A 47 -8.05 3.12 -4.92
CA HIS A 47 -7.10 3.34 -6.00
C HIS A 47 -7.24 4.77 -6.54
N PRO A 48 -6.16 5.39 -7.06
CA PRO A 48 -6.25 6.57 -7.92
C PRO A 48 -7.37 6.42 -8.96
N HIS A 49 -8.33 7.36 -8.95
CA HIS A 49 -9.48 7.38 -9.85
C HIS A 49 -9.74 8.81 -10.33
N ASP A 50 -10.45 8.94 -11.45
CA ASP A 50 -10.83 10.22 -12.08
C ASP A 50 -9.67 11.17 -12.44
N ILE A 51 -8.47 10.61 -12.65
CA ILE A 51 -7.26 11.33 -13.03
C ILE A 51 -6.47 10.57 -14.09
N ALA A 52 -5.72 11.31 -14.92
CA ALA A 52 -4.73 10.74 -15.81
C ALA A 52 -3.36 10.73 -15.11
N ILE A 53 -2.76 9.55 -14.95
CA ILE A 53 -1.40 9.41 -14.43
C ILE A 53 -0.43 9.84 -15.54
N THR A 54 0.25 10.97 -15.34
CA THR A 54 1.19 11.54 -16.32
C THR A 54 2.65 11.18 -16.03
N HIS A 55 2.92 10.68 -14.82
CA HIS A 55 4.24 10.29 -14.35
C HIS A 55 4.13 9.01 -13.54
N GLU A 56 5.08 8.09 -13.75
CA GLU A 56 5.11 6.82 -13.02
C GLU A 56 5.52 7.02 -11.56
N ALA A 57 4.81 6.35 -10.65
CA ALA A 57 5.19 6.29 -9.25
C ALA A 57 6.06 5.04 -9.01
N PRO A 58 7.09 5.12 -8.14
CA PRO A 58 8.00 4.00 -7.89
C PRO A 58 7.37 2.84 -7.10
N ASN A 59 6.16 3.02 -6.57
CA ASN A 59 5.46 2.09 -5.67
C ASN A 59 3.98 1.88 -6.01
N TYR A 60 3.53 2.30 -7.19
CA TYR A 60 2.15 2.11 -7.63
C TYR A 60 2.10 1.77 -9.12
N THR A 61 1.33 0.75 -9.46
CA THR A 61 1.06 0.32 -10.83
C THR A 61 -0.41 -0.09 -10.89
N MET A 62 -1.09 0.21 -11.99
CA MET A 62 -2.44 -0.31 -12.19
C MET A 62 -2.32 -1.78 -12.59
N ASP A 63 -3.09 -2.67 -11.94
CA ASP A 63 -3.21 -4.04 -12.41
C ASP A 63 -3.73 -3.97 -13.86
N SER A 64 -2.90 -4.39 -14.81
CA SER A 64 -3.37 -4.66 -16.17
C SER A 64 -4.19 -5.93 -16.10
N ASP A 65 -5.50 -5.83 -16.31
CA ASP A 65 -6.36 -7.00 -16.54
C ASP A 65 -5.74 -7.89 -17.63
N ASP A 66 -5.36 -9.11 -17.26
CA ASP A 66 -5.19 -10.25 -18.15
C ASP A 66 -6.28 -11.28 -17.77
#